data_AF-A0A6P2T567-F1
#
_entry.id   AF-A0A6P2T567-F1
#
_cell.length_a   1.000
_cell.length_b   1.000
_cell.length_c   1.000
_cell.angle_alpha   90.00
_cell.angle_beta   90.00
_cell.angle_gamma   90.00
#
_symmetry.space_group_name_H-M   'P 1'
#
loop_
_entity.id
_entity.type
_entity.pdbx_description
1 polymer ?
#
loop_
_entity_poly.entity_id
_entity_poly.type
_entity_poly.pdbx_seq_one_letter_code
_entity_poly.pdbx_strand_id
1 'polypeptide(L)'
;MISFASLFGIGSSNGNLDLIEQNERVKGEIDFLNDFFVIGGDPGGNYYALSRLDNVHKVLYWDRTHLHADDTAKPDIAEVAECGNLYYVADGFSAFLDMIVAGTMHMQFIAVDDWPG
;
A
#
# COMPACT_ATOMS: atom_id res chain seq x y z
N MET A 1 -3.93 -4.13 21.56
CA MET A 1 -4.91 -4.11 20.46
C MET A 1 -4.50 -2.98 19.54
N ILE A 2 -3.98 -3.28 18.35
CA ILE A 2 -3.71 -2.25 17.34
C ILE A 2 -5.08 -1.90 16.76
N SER A 3 -5.47 -0.63 16.83
CA SER A 3 -6.72 -0.19 16.20
C SER A 3 -6.59 -0.37 14.70
N PHE A 4 -7.65 -0.79 14.00
CA PHE A 4 -7.69 -0.76 12.54
C PHE A 4 -7.35 0.65 12.00
N ALA A 5 -7.68 1.69 12.77
CA ALA A 5 -7.30 3.07 12.47
C ALA A 5 -5.78 3.31 12.47
N SER A 6 -5.01 2.53 13.23
CA SER A 6 -3.54 2.61 13.26
C SER A 6 -2.88 2.05 11.99
N LEU A 7 -3.57 1.21 11.20
CA LEU A 7 -3.09 0.83 9.86
C LEU A 7 -3.09 2.02 8.90
N PHE A 8 -3.94 3.01 9.17
CA PHE A 8 -4.02 4.28 8.44
C PHE A 8 -3.38 5.42 9.23
N GLY A 9 -2.45 5.14 10.15
CA GLY A 9 -1.69 6.14 10.91
C GLY A 9 -2.48 6.96 11.91
N ILE A 10 -3.75 6.65 12.16
CA ILE A 10 -4.56 7.38 13.12
C ILE A 10 -4.25 6.86 14.54
N GLY A 11 -3.62 7.70 15.35
CA GLY A 11 -3.39 7.45 16.78
C GLY A 11 -2.27 6.45 17.09
N SER A 12 -1.33 6.23 16.16
CA SER A 12 -0.15 5.41 16.43
C SER A 12 0.90 6.20 17.22
N SER A 13 1.46 5.60 18.28
CA SER A 13 2.69 6.09 18.95
C SER A 13 3.97 5.45 18.38
N ASN A 14 3.82 4.50 17.45
CA ASN A 14 4.92 3.86 16.75
C ASN A 14 5.17 4.62 15.43
N GLY A 15 6.32 5.28 15.32
CA GLY A 15 6.73 6.03 14.12
C GLY A 15 6.85 5.20 12.84
N ASN A 16 6.96 3.86 12.97
CA ASN A 16 6.88 2.96 11.82
C ASN A 16 5.46 2.73 11.32
N LEU A 17 4.45 3.12 12.09
CA LEU A 17 3.02 3.09 11.74
C LEU A 17 2.44 4.52 11.69
N ASP A 18 3.28 5.56 11.81
CA ASP A 18 2.88 6.94 11.65
C ASP A 18 2.97 7.32 10.16
N LEU A 19 1.81 7.51 9.53
CA LEU A 19 1.75 7.86 8.11
C LEU A 19 2.39 9.22 7.82
N ILE A 20 2.39 10.17 8.76
CA ILE A 20 3.04 11.47 8.55
C ILE A 20 4.54 11.25 8.43
N GLU A 21 5.13 10.51 9.37
CA GLU A 21 6.56 10.21 9.32
C GLU A 21 6.94 9.37 8.09
N GLN A 22 6.12 8.39 7.72
CA GLN A 22 6.35 7.59 6.51
C GLN A 22 6.34 8.46 5.25
N ASN A 23 5.32 9.31 5.08
CA ASN A 23 5.22 10.22 3.94
C ASN A 23 6.38 11.22 3.90
N GLU A 24 6.79 11.77 5.05
CA GLU A 24 7.94 12.68 5.13
C GLU A 24 9.25 12.03 4.69
N ARG A 25 9.45 10.75 5.01
CA ARG A 25 10.65 9.99 4.60
C ARG A 25 10.70 9.76 3.09
N VAL A 26 9.56 9.46 2.46
CA VAL A 26 9.52 8.98 1.07
C VAL A 26 9.10 10.02 0.04
N LYS A 27 8.61 11.21 0.45
CA LYS A 27 8.08 12.22 -0.48
C LYS A 27 9.03 12.63 -1.62
N GLY A 28 10.34 12.57 -1.39
CA GLY A 28 11.35 12.91 -2.41
C GLY A 28 11.59 11.80 -3.44
N GLU A 29 11.22 10.56 -3.14
CA GLU A 29 11.38 9.41 -4.06
C GLU A 29 10.29 9.39 -5.14
N ILE A 30 9.17 10.11 -4.93
CA ILE A 30 7.94 10.00 -5.74
C ILE A 30 7.46 11.33 -6.31
N ASP A 31 8.28 12.38 -6.26
CA ASP A 31 7.88 13.77 -6.55
C ASP A 31 7.29 14.00 -7.96
N PHE A 32 7.47 13.04 -8.87
CA PHE A 32 6.86 12.97 -10.19
C PHE A 32 5.36 12.63 -10.18
N LEU A 33 4.81 12.17 -9.06
CA LEU A 33 3.39 11.85 -8.89
C LEU A 33 2.62 13.00 -8.22
N ASN A 34 1.39 13.22 -8.68
CA ASN A 34 0.51 14.24 -8.09
C ASN A 34 -0.30 13.66 -6.93
N ASP A 35 -0.52 14.49 -5.91
CA ASP A 35 -1.38 14.20 -4.75
C ASP A 35 -1.09 12.83 -4.12
N PHE A 36 0.20 12.51 -3.99
CA PHE A 36 0.66 11.24 -3.46
C PHE A 36 0.58 11.20 -1.92
N PHE A 37 0.08 10.10 -1.38
CA PHE A 37 0.04 9.87 0.06
C PHE A 37 0.07 8.38 0.40
N VAL A 38 1.07 7.92 1.14
CA VAL A 38 1.11 6.56 1.70
C VAL A 38 -0.05 6.38 2.68
N ILE A 39 -0.84 5.31 2.49
CA ILE A 39 -2.00 4.94 3.31
C ILE A 39 -1.79 3.65 4.10
N GLY A 40 -0.65 2.98 3.93
CA GLY A 40 -0.27 1.79 4.66
C GLY A 40 0.99 1.17 4.07
N GLY A 41 1.63 0.28 4.82
CA GLY A 41 2.83 -0.43 4.35
C GLY A 41 2.92 -1.84 4.92
N ASP A 42 3.58 -2.72 4.17
CA ASP A 42 3.94 -4.04 4.65
C ASP A 42 5.27 -4.00 5.44
N PRO A 43 5.58 -5.03 6.25
CA PRO A 43 6.84 -5.10 7.00
C PRO A 43 8.10 -5.18 6.11
N GLY A 44 7.95 -5.47 4.82
CA GLY A 44 9.04 -5.52 3.84
C GLY A 44 9.44 -4.14 3.33
N GLY A 45 8.66 -3.08 3.63
CA GLY A 45 8.96 -1.71 3.23
C GLY A 45 8.32 -1.30 1.90
N ASN A 46 7.35 -2.06 1.41
CA ASN A 46 6.49 -1.67 0.29
C ASN A 46 5.21 -1.00 0.81
N TYR A 47 4.63 -0.11 0.01
CA TYR A 47 3.54 0.74 0.45
C TYR A 47 2.28 0.61 -0.40
N TYR A 48 1.13 0.82 0.22
CA TYR A 48 -0.07 1.26 -0.49
C TYR A 48 -0.13 2.79 -0.43
N ALA A 49 -0.42 3.43 -1.55
CA ALA A 49 -0.50 4.87 -1.64
C ALA A 49 -1.71 5.34 -2.46
N LEU A 50 -2.24 6.51 -2.11
CA LEU A 50 -3.12 7.27 -2.97
C LEU A 50 -2.27 8.15 -3.89
N SER A 51 -2.67 8.28 -5.15
CA SER A 51 -2.14 9.30 -6.06
C SER A 51 -3.19 9.68 -7.09
N ARG A 52 -3.12 10.90 -7.61
CA ARG A 52 -4.00 11.34 -8.70
C ARG A 52 -3.38 11.01 -10.06
N LEU A 53 -4.07 10.16 -10.81
CA LEU A 53 -3.72 9.77 -12.17
C LEU A 53 -4.94 10.00 -13.07
N ASP A 54 -4.74 10.67 -14.22
CA ASP A 54 -5.82 11.02 -15.16
C ASP A 54 -7.03 11.72 -14.50
N ASN A 55 -6.76 12.61 -13.53
CA ASN A 55 -7.76 13.31 -12.70
C ASN A 55 -8.60 12.43 -11.77
N VAL A 56 -8.23 11.17 -11.56
CA VAL A 56 -8.88 10.25 -10.62
C VAL A 56 -7.89 9.87 -9.52
N HIS A 57 -8.33 9.92 -8.26
CA HIS A 57 -7.53 9.36 -7.16
C HIS A 57 -7.55 7.84 -7.25
N LYS A 58 -6.38 7.23 -7.35
CA LYS A 58 -6.18 5.79 -7.45
C LYS A 58 -5.41 5.30 -6.23
N VAL A 59 -5.68 4.06 -5.83
CA VAL A 59 -4.83 3.33 -4.90
C VAL A 59 -3.81 2.55 -5.70
N LEU A 60 -2.55 2.70 -5.34
CA LEU A 60 -1.40 2.06 -5.94
C LEU A 60 -0.71 1.17 -4.90
N TYR A 61 -0.17 0.04 -5.33
CA TYR A 61 0.85 -0.69 -4.60
C TYR A 61 2.23 -0.28 -5.13
N TRP A 62 3.12 0.13 -4.24
CA TRP A 62 4.46 0.60 -4.54
C TRP A 62 5.49 -0.43 -4.08
N ASP A 63 5.99 -1.20 -5.05
CA ASP A 63 6.99 -2.25 -4.88
C ASP A 63 8.39 -1.65 -4.86
N ARG A 64 8.81 -1.20 -3.67
CA ARG A 64 10.11 -0.58 -3.42
C ARG A 64 11.26 -1.57 -3.32
N THR A 65 10.93 -2.84 -3.09
CA THR A 65 11.90 -3.91 -2.89
C THR A 65 12.08 -4.79 -4.12
N HIS A 66 11.44 -4.42 -5.23
CA HIS A 66 11.50 -5.13 -6.51
C HIS A 66 11.09 -6.60 -6.40
N LEU A 67 10.19 -6.92 -5.45
CA LEU A 67 9.70 -8.29 -5.25
C LEU A 67 8.99 -8.83 -6.48
N HIS A 68 8.35 -7.94 -7.25
CA HIS A 68 7.58 -8.27 -8.44
C HIS A 68 8.30 -7.90 -9.73
N ALA A 69 9.59 -7.58 -9.69
CA ALA A 69 10.33 -7.17 -10.90
C ALA A 69 10.43 -8.29 -11.96
N ASP A 70 10.40 -9.55 -11.54
CA ASP A 70 10.42 -10.73 -12.43
C ASP A 70 9.02 -11.27 -12.76
N ASP A 71 7.96 -10.67 -12.21
CA ASP A 71 6.60 -11.11 -12.51
C ASP A 71 6.22 -10.77 -13.96
N THR A 72 5.33 -11.60 -14.54
CA THR A 72 4.81 -11.35 -15.89
C THR A 72 3.93 -10.08 -15.97
N ALA A 73 3.50 -9.56 -14.82
CA ALA A 73 2.68 -8.36 -14.74
C ALA A 73 3.55 -7.13 -15.03
N LYS A 74 3.17 -6.36 -16.06
CA LYS A 74 3.83 -5.08 -16.31
C LYS A 74 3.36 -4.06 -15.28
N PRO A 75 4.27 -3.20 -14.79
CA PRO A 75 3.88 -2.12 -13.90
C PRO A 75 3.01 -1.10 -14.65
N ASP A 76 2.02 -0.54 -13.95
CA ASP A 76 1.19 0.55 -14.47
C ASP A 76 1.99 1.86 -14.53
N ILE A 77 2.93 2.03 -13.60
CA ILE A 77 3.92 3.10 -13.61
C ILE A 77 5.29 2.47 -13.37
N ALA A 78 6.13 2.53 -14.40
CA ALA A 78 7.51 2.09 -14.28
C ALA A 78 8.28 2.99 -13.32
N GLU A 79 9.19 2.38 -12.57
CA GLU A 79 10.04 3.10 -11.63
C GLU A 79 10.85 4.24 -12.27
N VAL A 80 11.17 5.23 -11.46
CA VAL A 80 12.07 6.34 -11.83
C VAL A 80 13.18 6.39 -10.78
N ALA A 81 14.44 6.42 -11.23
CA ALA A 81 15.60 6.51 -10.34
C ALA A 81 15.62 5.44 -9.22
N GLU A 82 15.33 4.18 -9.58
CA GLU A 82 15.38 3.00 -8.69
C GLU A 82 14.38 3.06 -7.51
N CYS A 83 13.36 3.92 -7.58
CA CYS A 83 12.38 4.06 -6.50
C CYS A 83 11.42 2.88 -6.37
N GLY A 84 11.42 1.93 -7.31
CA GLY A 84 10.49 0.82 -7.35
C GLY A 84 9.25 1.09 -8.19
N ASN A 85 8.63 0.01 -8.66
CA ASN A 85 7.50 0.04 -9.59
C ASN A 85 6.17 0.30 -8.85
N LEU A 86 5.20 0.91 -9.54
CA LEU A 86 3.85 1.06 -9.00
C LEU A 86 2.81 0.31 -9.84
N TYR A 87 1.90 -0.35 -9.13
CA TYR A 87 0.83 -1.17 -9.68
C TYR A 87 -0.51 -0.61 -9.23
N TYR A 88 -1.44 -0.51 -10.17
CA TYR A 88 -2.80 -0.06 -9.90
C TYR A 88 -3.57 -1.12 -9.13
N VAL A 89 -4.29 -0.68 -8.09
CA VAL A 89 -5.10 -1.57 -7.24
C VAL A 89 -6.58 -1.27 -7.38
N ALA A 90 -6.97 0.01 -7.24
CA ALA A 90 -8.39 0.40 -7.25
C ALA A 90 -8.59 1.90 -7.53
N ASP A 91 -9.80 2.26 -7.98
CA ASP A 91 -10.24 3.64 -8.12
C ASP A 91 -10.71 4.21 -6.77
N GLY A 92 -9.79 4.87 -6.09
CA GLY A 92 -10.03 5.54 -4.82
C GLY A 92 -10.08 4.61 -3.62
N PHE A 93 -10.01 5.22 -2.44
CA PHE A 93 -9.90 4.50 -1.18
C PHE A 93 -11.15 3.67 -0.85
N SER A 94 -12.34 4.13 -1.23
CA SER A 94 -13.58 3.39 -0.99
C SER A 94 -13.62 2.06 -1.76
N ALA A 95 -13.26 2.07 -3.05
CA ALA A 95 -13.21 0.84 -3.84
C ALA A 95 -12.16 -0.14 -3.33
N PHE A 96 -11.03 0.38 -2.82
CA PHE A 96 -10.01 -0.43 -2.16
C PHE A 96 -10.55 -1.11 -0.88
N LEU A 97 -11.30 -0.39 -0.05
CA LEU A 97 -11.94 -0.99 1.13
C LEU A 97 -12.98 -2.04 0.75
N ASP A 98 -13.82 -1.76 -0.25
CA ASP A 98 -14.81 -2.72 -0.75
C ASP A 98 -14.14 -4.00 -1.25
N MET A 99 -13.02 -3.87 -1.95
CA MET A 99 -12.19 -5.00 -2.40
C MET A 99 -11.68 -5.84 -1.23
N ILE A 100 -11.13 -5.21 -0.17
CA ILE A 100 -10.67 -5.91 1.04
C ILE A 100 -11.83 -6.65 1.72
N VAL A 101 -12.98 -5.99 1.87
CA VAL A 101 -14.16 -6.57 2.50
C VAL A 101 -14.64 -7.79 1.70
N ALA A 102 -14.79 -7.65 0.39
CA ALA A 102 -15.23 -8.74 -0.48
C ALA A 102 -14.24 -9.94 -0.43
N GLY A 103 -12.93 -9.67 -0.46
CA GLY A 103 -11.90 -10.71 -0.41
C GLY A 103 -11.85 -11.45 0.94
N THR A 104 -12.12 -10.75 2.05
CA THR A 104 -12.05 -11.33 3.39
C THR A 104 -13.31 -12.12 3.77
N MET A 105 -14.46 -11.84 3.17
CA MET A 105 -15.73 -12.57 3.41
C MET A 105 -15.65 -14.07 3.14
N HIS A 106 -14.76 -14.50 2.24
CA HIS A 106 -14.61 -15.90 1.87
C HIS A 106 -13.44 -16.60 2.56
N MET A 107 -12.68 -15.89 3.39
CA MET A 107 -11.56 -16.48 4.12
C MET A 107 -12.07 -17.36 5.26
N GLN A 108 -11.64 -18.61 5.28
CA GLN A 108 -11.91 -19.51 6.40
C GLN A 108 -10.88 -19.27 7.49
N PHE A 109 -11.34 -19.20 8.74
CA PHE A 109 -10.44 -19.25 9.88
C PHE A 109 -9.80 -20.63 9.93
N ILE A 110 -8.48 -20.68 9.75
CA ILE A 110 -7.70 -21.88 10.07
C ILE A 110 -7.59 -21.91 11.60
N ALA A 111 -8.00 -23.03 12.22
CA ALA A 111 -7.81 -23.21 13.65
C ALA A 111 -6.32 -23.09 13.97
N VAL A 112 -5.96 -22.52 15.12
CA VAL A 112 -4.55 -22.31 15.50
C VAL A 112 -3.75 -23.62 15.43
N ASP A 113 -4.39 -24.74 15.77
CA ASP A 113 -3.80 -26.08 15.75
C ASP A 113 -3.50 -26.61 14.34
N ASP A 114 -4.14 -26.02 13.31
CA ASP A 114 -4.02 -26.40 11.89
C ASP A 114 -3.15 -25.39 11.10
N TRP A 115 -2.53 -24.41 11.76
CA TRP A 115 -1.69 -23.42 11.09
C TRP A 115 -0.36 -24.03 10.61
N PRO A 116 -0.02 -23.97 9.31
CA PRO A 116 1.09 -24.75 8.74
C PRO A 116 2.50 -24.30 9.15
N GLY A 117 2.66 -23.12 9.78
CA GLY A 117 3.95 -22.63 10.25
C GLY A 117 4.87 -22.19 9.12
#